data_AF-A0A7V8DJX0-F1
#
_entry.id   AF-A0A7V8DJX0-F1
#
_cell.length_a   1.000
_cell.length_b   1.000
_cell.length_c   1.000
_cell.angle_alpha   90.00
_cell.angle_beta   90.00
_cell.angle_gamma   90.00
#
_symmetry.space_group_name_H-M   'P 1'
#
loop_
_entity.id
_entity.type
_entity.pdbx_description
1 polymer ?
#
loop_
_entity_poly.entity_id
_entity_poly.type
_entity_poly.pdbx_seq_one_letter_code
_entity_poly.pdbx_strand_id
1 'polypeptide(L)'
;MPRSSIVFQESLLEHLTFSLAKDAYSATQRDKFDAVVLSVRDQLSERWIKTQQKYYQVNAKRVYYMSLEFLLGRLLNSYVNNLGLMGQYAQALDIFGLSYQDLVELEFDAGLGNGGLGRLAACYLDSLATLEYPAYGYGIRYEFGIFAQKIKDGYQVEIPDNWLRYTNRWEFPHAEILYPVRFYGKVDAINCGSGRHRMLWTDTEEVMAMAYDYPVPGYRNGIVNTLRLWSAKATREFNLSYFNSGDYMKAMEDKNQSENISKVLYPDDHTTAGKELRLKQQYFFVSATLRDIIRRYRKFHRSYAEFPNKVAIQLNDTHPTIAIAELMHVLVDQEGISWEESWDITRNTFAYTNHTVLPEALETWSEGLLGNLLPRHLQIIQEIDRRFQIEVGMQFPDNPHRIAQTAIITGDGDRRVHMARLAIVGSHAVNGVSALHSDLLKTNVFPDFHAVFPDRFTNVTNGITHRRWLIEANPRLSALVTEAIGDRWMYDLAELRALEPFADDSVPPALHARLSGEAHARI
;
A
#
# COMPACT_ATOMS: atom_id res chain seq x y z
N MET A 1 7.90 -34.33 0.10
CA MET A 1 9.03 -34.61 -0.82
C MET A 1 9.26 -33.36 -1.67
N PRO A 2 10.50 -32.92 -1.90
CA PRO A 2 10.75 -31.85 -2.86
C PRO A 2 10.21 -32.29 -4.23
N ARG A 3 9.41 -31.44 -4.88
CA ARG A 3 8.97 -31.72 -6.26
C ARG A 3 10.21 -31.78 -7.14
N SER A 4 10.31 -32.83 -7.96
CA SER A 4 11.40 -33.00 -8.94
C SER A 4 11.40 -31.82 -9.92
N SER A 5 12.58 -31.46 -10.46
CA SER A 5 12.71 -30.46 -11.53
C SER A 5 11.83 -30.81 -12.75
N ILE A 6 11.60 -32.10 -13.00
CA ILE A 6 10.70 -32.61 -14.05
C ILE A 6 9.28 -32.02 -13.93
N VAL A 7 8.74 -31.93 -12.71
CA VAL A 7 7.38 -31.39 -12.49
C VAL A 7 7.31 -29.91 -12.88
N PHE A 8 8.38 -29.16 -12.62
CA PHE A 8 8.45 -27.76 -13.04
C PHE A 8 8.64 -27.65 -14.55
N GLN A 9 9.45 -28.51 -15.18
CA GLN A 9 9.61 -28.55 -16.63
C GLN A 9 8.27 -28.81 -17.34
N GLU A 10 7.48 -29.77 -16.85
CA GLU A 10 6.13 -30.05 -17.34
C GLU A 10 5.22 -28.80 -17.20
N SER A 11 5.19 -28.18 -16.02
CA SER A 11 4.42 -26.95 -15.77
C SER A 11 4.83 -25.80 -16.71
N LEU A 12 6.13 -25.64 -16.99
CA LEU A 12 6.62 -24.63 -17.92
C LEU A 12 6.12 -24.87 -19.35
N LEU A 13 6.17 -26.12 -19.83
CA LEU A 13 5.67 -26.50 -21.16
C LEU A 13 4.14 -26.37 -21.24
N GLU A 14 3.42 -26.76 -20.19
CA GLU A 14 1.97 -26.61 -20.11
C GLU A 14 1.55 -25.14 -20.22
N HIS A 15 2.20 -24.22 -19.50
CA HIS A 15 1.86 -22.80 -19.64
C HIS A 15 2.25 -22.24 -21.01
N LEU A 16 3.39 -22.67 -21.56
CA LEU A 16 3.79 -22.25 -22.90
C LEU A 16 2.73 -22.65 -23.94
N THR A 17 2.22 -23.88 -23.87
CA THR A 17 1.21 -24.38 -24.80
C THR A 17 -0.19 -23.87 -24.50
N PHE A 18 -0.69 -24.08 -23.28
CA PHE A 18 -2.11 -23.87 -22.96
C PHE A 18 -2.42 -22.45 -22.48
N SER A 19 -1.46 -21.75 -21.88
CA SER A 19 -1.68 -20.37 -21.42
C SER A 19 -1.21 -19.32 -22.44
N LEU A 20 -0.17 -19.63 -23.22
CA LEU A 20 0.42 -18.69 -24.18
C LEU A 20 0.17 -19.04 -25.65
N ALA A 21 -0.37 -20.23 -25.93
CA ALA A 21 -0.57 -20.73 -27.29
C ALA A 21 0.72 -20.70 -28.13
N LYS A 22 1.84 -21.13 -27.51
CA LYS A 22 3.18 -21.20 -28.10
C LYS A 22 3.75 -22.62 -28.04
N ASP A 23 4.65 -22.90 -28.97
CA ASP A 23 5.52 -24.07 -28.94
C ASP A 23 6.98 -23.66 -28.73
N ALA A 24 7.89 -24.63 -28.58
CA ALA A 24 9.31 -24.37 -28.36
C ALA A 24 9.99 -23.64 -29.55
N TYR A 25 9.41 -23.68 -30.74
CA TYR A 25 9.98 -23.09 -31.96
C TYR A 25 9.56 -21.63 -32.17
N SER A 26 8.35 -21.28 -31.74
CA SER A 26 7.73 -19.95 -31.90
C SER A 26 7.79 -19.09 -30.64
N ALA A 27 8.18 -19.68 -29.49
CA ALA A 27 8.32 -18.99 -28.22
C ALA A 27 9.51 -18.02 -28.22
N THR A 28 9.22 -16.74 -27.98
CA THR A 28 10.22 -15.72 -27.70
C THR A 28 10.78 -15.87 -26.28
N GLN A 29 11.85 -15.15 -25.96
CA GLN A 29 12.35 -15.07 -24.58
C GLN A 29 11.27 -14.58 -23.60
N ARG A 30 10.42 -13.64 -24.05
CA ARG A 30 9.32 -13.13 -23.22
C ARG A 30 8.24 -14.18 -22.99
N ASP A 31 7.92 -15.01 -23.98
CA ASP A 31 6.97 -16.12 -23.79
C ASP A 31 7.51 -17.12 -22.76
N LYS A 32 8.81 -17.43 -22.82
CA LYS A 32 9.48 -18.29 -21.84
C LYS A 32 9.46 -17.68 -20.43
N PHE A 33 9.69 -16.38 -20.30
CA PHE A 33 9.52 -15.63 -19.04
C PHE A 33 8.09 -15.73 -18.51
N ASP A 34 7.08 -15.42 -19.34
CA ASP A 34 5.68 -15.47 -18.92
C ASP A 34 5.27 -16.89 -18.49
N ALA A 35 5.78 -17.94 -19.12
CA ALA A 35 5.54 -19.32 -18.73
C ALA A 35 6.11 -19.65 -17.32
N VAL A 36 7.29 -19.14 -17.02
CA VAL A 36 7.91 -19.29 -15.69
C VAL A 36 7.12 -18.53 -14.63
N VAL A 37 6.73 -17.28 -14.92
CA VAL A 37 5.90 -16.49 -14.00
C VAL A 37 4.60 -17.20 -13.68
N LEU A 38 3.91 -17.76 -14.68
CA LEU A 38 2.67 -18.51 -14.48
C LEU A 38 2.90 -19.76 -13.61
N SER A 39 3.99 -20.51 -13.86
CA SER A 39 4.34 -21.68 -13.06
C SER A 39 4.60 -21.32 -11.59
N VAL A 40 5.33 -20.23 -11.32
CA VAL A 40 5.57 -19.73 -9.96
C VAL A 40 4.25 -19.27 -9.33
N ARG A 41 3.40 -18.61 -10.12
CA ARG A 41 2.09 -18.13 -9.67
C ARG A 41 1.16 -19.27 -9.24
N ASP A 42 1.23 -20.44 -9.87
CA ASP A 42 0.48 -21.61 -9.43
C ASP A 42 0.90 -22.07 -8.02
N GLN A 43 2.22 -22.04 -7.74
CA GLN A 43 2.74 -22.34 -6.40
C GLN A 43 2.24 -21.35 -5.35
N LEU A 44 2.13 -20.08 -5.71
CA LEU A 44 1.63 -19.03 -4.82
C LEU A 44 0.13 -19.16 -4.60
N SER A 45 -0.64 -19.44 -5.65
CA SER A 45 -2.11 -19.54 -5.61
C SER A 45 -2.58 -20.59 -4.61
N GLU A 46 -1.97 -21.78 -4.63
CA GLU A 46 -2.32 -22.87 -3.71
C GLU A 46 -2.13 -22.45 -2.24
N ARG A 47 -0.98 -21.82 -1.94
CA ARG A 47 -0.64 -21.34 -0.59
C ARG A 47 -1.47 -20.14 -0.16
N TRP A 48 -1.80 -19.27 -1.11
CA TRP A 48 -2.60 -18.08 -0.88
C TRP A 48 -4.02 -18.43 -0.48
N ILE A 49 -4.68 -19.35 -1.19
CA ILE A 49 -6.02 -19.84 -0.83
C ILE A 49 -6.02 -20.43 0.59
N LYS A 50 -5.03 -21.27 0.92
CA LYS A 50 -4.88 -21.87 2.25
C LYS A 50 -4.70 -20.80 3.34
N THR A 51 -3.85 -19.80 3.08
CA THR A 51 -3.60 -18.69 4.01
C THR A 51 -4.88 -17.89 4.28
N GLN A 52 -5.61 -17.51 3.23
CA GLN A 52 -6.85 -16.76 3.37
C GLN A 52 -7.92 -17.55 4.13
N GLN A 53 -8.06 -18.85 3.85
CA GLN A 53 -8.97 -19.74 4.57
C GLN A 53 -8.59 -19.84 6.05
N LYS A 54 -7.30 -20.03 6.39
CA LYS A 54 -6.81 -20.06 7.78
C LYS A 54 -7.21 -18.78 8.51
N TYR A 55 -6.98 -17.60 7.93
CA TYR A 55 -7.36 -16.32 8.56
C TYR A 55 -8.86 -16.17 8.81
N TYR A 56 -9.71 -16.74 7.95
CA TYR A 56 -11.15 -16.77 8.19
C TYR A 56 -11.54 -17.78 9.28
N GLN A 57 -10.97 -18.98 9.27
CA GLN A 57 -11.26 -20.03 10.26
C GLN A 57 -10.91 -19.59 11.68
N VAL A 58 -9.78 -18.92 11.88
CA VAL A 58 -9.37 -18.43 13.20
C VAL A 58 -9.97 -17.07 13.56
N ASN A 59 -10.78 -16.47 12.68
CA ASN A 59 -11.34 -15.13 12.84
C ASN A 59 -10.29 -14.10 13.30
N ALA A 60 -9.14 -14.08 12.60
CA ALA A 60 -7.98 -13.30 12.98
C ALA A 60 -8.26 -11.80 12.97
N LYS A 61 -7.64 -11.06 13.91
CA LYS A 61 -7.43 -9.61 13.73
C LYS A 61 -6.50 -9.40 12.54
N ARG A 62 -6.86 -8.48 11.65
CA ARG A 62 -6.11 -8.21 10.42
C ARG A 62 -5.52 -6.80 10.44
N VAL A 63 -4.30 -6.69 9.93
CA VAL A 63 -3.62 -5.43 9.68
C VAL A 63 -3.85 -5.01 8.23
N TYR A 64 -4.23 -3.76 8.03
CA TYR A 64 -4.45 -3.13 6.73
C TYR A 64 -3.49 -1.96 6.59
N TYR A 65 -2.45 -2.15 5.78
CA TYR A 65 -1.44 -1.13 5.53
C TYR A 65 -1.85 -0.31 4.31
N MET A 66 -2.21 0.96 4.52
CA MET A 66 -2.69 1.87 3.48
C MET A 66 -1.55 2.80 3.04
N SER A 67 -1.13 2.68 1.78
CA SER A 67 -0.05 3.48 1.21
C SER A 67 -0.38 3.88 -0.22
N LEU A 68 -0.05 5.12 -0.59
CA LEU A 68 -0.09 5.52 -2.00
C LEU A 68 1.02 4.89 -2.82
N GLU A 69 2.10 4.43 -2.21
CA GLU A 69 3.21 3.82 -2.95
C GLU A 69 3.67 2.48 -2.37
N PHE A 70 4.09 1.61 -3.29
CA PHE A 70 4.73 0.31 -3.04
C PHE A 70 5.85 0.11 -4.07
N LEU A 71 7.11 0.24 -3.64
CA LEU A 71 8.25 0.02 -4.53
C LEU A 71 8.65 -1.46 -4.49
N LEU A 72 7.90 -2.31 -5.18
CA LEU A 72 8.06 -3.77 -5.14
C LEU A 72 9.36 -4.24 -5.79
N GLY A 73 9.76 -3.57 -6.88
CA GLY A 73 10.80 -4.00 -7.81
C GLY A 73 10.36 -5.20 -8.64
N ARG A 74 11.32 -5.93 -9.20
CA ARG A 74 11.11 -7.24 -9.85
C ARG A 74 10.71 -8.31 -8.84
N LEU A 75 9.76 -9.18 -9.20
CA LEU A 75 9.13 -10.13 -8.28
C LEU A 75 9.60 -11.57 -8.47
N LEU A 76 10.07 -11.97 -9.66
CA LEU A 76 10.45 -13.35 -9.94
C LEU A 76 11.45 -13.88 -8.91
N ASN A 77 12.55 -13.16 -8.73
CA ASN A 77 13.63 -13.60 -7.86
C ASN A 77 13.18 -13.67 -6.38
N SER A 78 12.49 -12.62 -5.92
CA SER A 78 11.90 -12.56 -4.58
C SER A 78 10.94 -13.73 -4.31
N TYR A 79 10.03 -14.02 -5.23
CA TYR A 79 9.02 -15.07 -5.04
C TYR A 79 9.63 -16.46 -5.05
N VAL A 80 10.53 -16.75 -5.99
CA VAL A 80 11.20 -18.06 -6.05
C VAL A 80 12.09 -18.28 -4.83
N ASN A 81 12.77 -17.22 -4.34
CA ASN A 81 13.55 -17.27 -3.11
C ASN A 81 12.67 -17.55 -1.88
N ASN A 82 11.57 -16.80 -1.72
CA ASN A 82 10.64 -16.96 -0.60
C ASN A 82 9.95 -18.33 -0.61
N LEU A 83 9.72 -18.92 -1.78
CA LEU A 83 9.21 -20.29 -1.91
C LEU A 83 10.27 -21.37 -1.62
N GLY A 84 11.56 -21.00 -1.59
CA GLY A 84 12.67 -21.95 -1.46
C GLY A 84 12.84 -22.83 -2.71
N LEU A 85 12.54 -22.29 -3.89
CA LEU A 85 12.50 -23.04 -5.16
C LEU A 85 13.58 -22.64 -6.17
N MET A 86 14.58 -21.85 -5.76
CA MET A 86 15.63 -21.33 -6.65
C MET A 86 16.35 -22.44 -7.43
N GLY A 87 16.79 -23.51 -6.75
CA GLY A 87 17.49 -24.61 -7.39
C GLY A 87 16.62 -25.39 -8.38
N GLN A 88 15.34 -25.58 -8.03
CA GLN A 88 14.38 -26.31 -8.87
C GLN A 88 14.05 -25.54 -10.15
N TYR A 89 13.82 -24.22 -10.06
CA TYR A 89 13.58 -23.39 -11.24
C TYR A 89 14.85 -23.22 -12.08
N ALA A 90 16.02 -23.06 -11.47
CA ALA A 90 17.28 -22.98 -12.21
C ALA A 90 17.50 -24.23 -13.10
N GLN A 91 17.22 -25.43 -12.58
CA GLN A 91 17.29 -26.68 -13.35
C GLN A 91 16.14 -26.83 -14.36
N ALA A 92 14.94 -26.35 -14.01
CA ALA A 92 13.80 -26.47 -14.91
C ALA A 92 13.97 -25.64 -16.19
N LEU A 93 14.74 -24.55 -16.15
CA LEU A 93 15.00 -23.68 -17.30
C LEU A 93 15.89 -24.30 -18.38
N ASP A 94 16.55 -25.43 -18.11
CA ASP A 94 17.38 -26.13 -19.08
C ASP A 94 16.61 -26.48 -20.37
N ILE A 95 15.31 -26.81 -20.25
CA ILE A 95 14.44 -27.11 -21.41
C ILE A 95 14.25 -25.92 -22.35
N PHE A 96 14.42 -24.71 -21.83
CA PHE A 96 14.30 -23.47 -22.59
C PHE A 96 15.64 -22.96 -23.11
N GLY A 97 16.75 -23.56 -22.68
CA GLY A 97 18.10 -23.11 -22.99
C GLY A 97 18.38 -21.68 -22.51
N LEU A 98 17.78 -21.27 -21.40
CA LEU A 98 17.95 -19.95 -20.80
C LEU A 98 18.59 -20.07 -19.42
N SER A 99 19.48 -19.13 -19.07
CA SER A 99 19.91 -19.02 -17.69
C SER A 99 18.84 -18.31 -16.85
N TYR A 100 18.86 -18.57 -15.54
CA TYR A 100 17.98 -17.86 -14.61
C TYR A 100 18.23 -16.34 -14.61
N GLN A 101 19.49 -15.91 -14.81
CA GLN A 101 19.83 -14.49 -14.84
C GLN A 101 19.25 -13.78 -16.07
N ASP A 102 19.34 -14.40 -17.24
CA ASP A 102 18.74 -13.85 -18.47
C ASP A 102 17.23 -13.64 -18.28
N LEU A 103 16.58 -14.57 -17.58
CA LEU A 103 15.15 -14.53 -17.30
C LEU A 103 14.75 -13.36 -16.39
N VAL A 104 15.54 -13.10 -15.34
CA VAL A 104 15.29 -12.01 -14.38
C VAL A 104 15.42 -10.64 -15.03
N GLU A 105 16.30 -10.48 -16.02
CA GLU A 105 16.45 -9.21 -16.77
C GLU A 105 15.29 -8.91 -17.73
N LEU A 106 14.41 -9.88 -18.02
CA LEU A 106 13.21 -9.66 -18.84
C LEU A 106 12.05 -9.06 -18.07
N GLU A 107 12.14 -9.02 -16.74
CA GLU A 107 11.11 -8.48 -15.87
C GLU A 107 11.24 -6.96 -15.74
N PHE A 108 10.13 -6.26 -15.92
CA PHE A 108 10.03 -4.83 -15.63
C PHE A 108 9.69 -4.63 -14.15
N ASP A 109 10.34 -3.66 -13.51
CA ASP A 109 9.98 -3.22 -12.18
C ASP A 109 8.54 -2.71 -12.14
N ALA A 110 7.84 -2.99 -11.05
CA ALA A 110 6.48 -2.49 -10.88
C ALA A 110 6.46 -0.99 -10.58
N GLY A 111 5.94 -0.19 -11.52
CA GLY A 111 5.76 1.26 -11.40
C GLY A 111 4.64 1.63 -10.42
N LEU A 112 4.79 1.25 -9.15
CA LEU A 112 3.79 1.38 -8.09
C LEU A 112 4.26 2.26 -6.92
N GLY A 113 5.48 2.78 -6.97
CA GLY A 113 6.06 3.63 -5.95
C GLY A 113 7.27 4.37 -6.47
N ASN A 114 7.75 5.34 -5.69
CA ASN A 114 8.91 6.15 -6.07
C ASN A 114 10.05 6.01 -5.07
N GLY A 115 9.81 6.39 -3.81
CA GLY A 115 10.87 6.64 -2.84
C GLY A 115 10.98 5.63 -1.70
N GLY A 116 11.65 6.08 -0.64
CA GLY A 116 11.86 5.30 0.58
C GLY A 116 10.55 4.94 1.32
N LEU A 117 9.50 5.76 1.21
CA LEU A 117 8.19 5.49 1.82
C LEU A 117 7.54 4.24 1.18
N GLY A 118 7.58 4.12 -0.14
CA GLY A 118 7.06 2.97 -0.89
C GLY A 118 7.95 1.74 -0.74
N ARG A 119 9.26 1.92 -0.61
CA ARG A 119 10.19 0.80 -0.35
C ARG A 119 10.05 0.25 1.06
N LEU A 120 9.77 1.10 2.05
CA LEU A 120 9.41 0.69 3.40
C LEU A 120 8.13 -0.15 3.39
N ALA A 121 7.08 0.33 2.71
CA ALA A 121 5.82 -0.40 2.56
C ALA A 121 6.04 -1.80 1.96
N ALA A 122 6.86 -1.89 0.91
CA ALA A 122 7.23 -3.18 0.30
C ALA A 122 8.01 -4.10 1.27
N CYS A 123 8.95 -3.57 2.04
CA CYS A 123 9.69 -4.33 3.06
C CYS A 123 8.78 -4.81 4.20
N TYR A 124 7.79 -4.02 4.60
CA TYR A 124 6.78 -4.41 5.58
C TYR A 124 5.90 -5.53 5.08
N LEU A 125 5.45 -5.50 3.82
CA LEU A 125 4.65 -6.59 3.27
C LEU A 125 5.37 -7.94 3.31
N ASP A 126 6.64 -7.97 2.90
CA ASP A 126 7.51 -9.16 3.02
C ASP A 126 7.61 -9.62 4.48
N SER A 127 7.91 -8.70 5.40
CA SER A 127 8.13 -9.03 6.81
C SER A 127 6.85 -9.50 7.50
N LEU A 128 5.70 -8.89 7.20
CA LEU A 128 4.40 -9.31 7.72
C LEU A 128 4.04 -10.72 7.25
N ALA A 129 4.33 -11.06 5.99
CA ALA A 129 4.13 -12.43 5.49
C ALA A 129 5.10 -13.42 6.13
N THR A 130 6.37 -13.05 6.29
CA THR A 130 7.42 -13.88 6.90
C THR A 130 7.18 -14.15 8.38
N LEU A 131 6.69 -13.16 9.12
CA LEU A 131 6.32 -13.27 10.53
C LEU A 131 4.89 -13.81 10.75
N GLU A 132 4.23 -14.27 9.69
CA GLU A 132 2.88 -14.86 9.70
C GLU A 132 1.76 -13.93 10.23
N TYR A 133 1.96 -12.60 10.16
CA TYR A 133 0.91 -11.65 10.51
C TYR A 133 -0.20 -11.65 9.44
N PRO A 134 -1.48 -11.75 9.85
CA PRO A 134 -2.62 -11.60 8.94
C PRO A 134 -2.71 -10.17 8.42
N ALA A 135 -2.13 -9.91 7.24
CA ALA A 135 -1.98 -8.56 6.74
C ALA A 135 -2.36 -8.40 5.27
N TYR A 136 -2.78 -7.18 4.94
CA TYR A 136 -3.02 -6.72 3.58
C TYR A 136 -2.31 -5.39 3.36
N GLY A 137 -1.69 -5.22 2.19
CA GLY A 137 -1.38 -3.89 1.65
C GLY A 137 -2.52 -3.39 0.78
N TYR A 138 -2.81 -2.10 0.83
CA TYR A 138 -3.77 -1.43 -0.06
C TYR A 138 -3.15 -0.18 -0.69
N GLY A 139 -3.33 -0.05 -2.01
CA GLY A 139 -2.85 1.10 -2.79
C GLY A 139 -3.56 1.26 -4.13
N ILE A 140 -2.97 2.02 -5.04
CA ILE A 140 -3.48 2.25 -6.40
C ILE A 140 -2.64 1.48 -7.40
N ARG A 141 -3.28 0.93 -8.44
CA ARG A 141 -2.60 0.28 -9.56
C ARG A 141 -2.28 1.34 -10.63
N TYR A 142 -1.14 2.01 -10.49
CA TYR A 142 -0.71 3.02 -11.46
C TYR A 142 -0.30 2.41 -12.80
N GLU A 143 -0.78 2.99 -13.89
CA GLU A 143 -0.46 2.50 -15.23
C GLU A 143 0.94 2.90 -15.71
N PHE A 144 1.43 4.07 -15.28
CA PHE A 144 2.65 4.69 -15.79
C PHE A 144 3.68 5.07 -14.72
N GLY A 145 3.56 4.52 -13.50
CA GLY A 145 4.45 4.86 -12.39
C GLY A 145 4.51 6.36 -12.12
N ILE A 146 5.70 6.86 -11.80
CA ILE A 146 5.98 8.30 -11.71
C ILE A 146 6.48 8.82 -13.07
N PHE A 147 7.64 8.36 -13.51
CA PHE A 147 8.24 8.50 -14.84
C PHE A 147 9.45 7.56 -14.94
N ALA A 148 9.89 7.25 -16.17
CA ALA A 148 11.19 6.67 -16.44
C ALA A 148 12.17 7.77 -16.86
N GLN A 149 13.32 7.83 -16.20
CA GLN A 149 14.36 8.82 -16.45
C GLN A 149 15.18 8.44 -17.69
N LYS A 150 15.36 9.40 -18.62
CA LYS A 150 16.38 9.32 -19.66
C LYS A 150 17.32 10.52 -19.56
N ILE A 151 18.59 10.30 -19.83
CA ILE A 151 19.58 11.38 -19.93
C ILE A 151 19.79 11.70 -21.41
N LYS A 152 19.44 12.93 -21.81
CA LYS A 152 19.66 13.45 -23.16
C LYS A 152 20.45 14.75 -23.06
N ASP A 153 21.60 14.80 -23.73
CA ASP A 153 22.49 15.98 -23.77
C ASP A 153 22.89 16.50 -22.39
N GLY A 154 23.01 15.60 -21.40
CA GLY A 154 23.36 15.95 -20.01
C GLY A 154 22.18 16.33 -19.12
N TYR A 155 20.95 16.36 -19.65
CA TYR A 155 19.73 16.72 -18.92
C TYR A 155 18.80 15.54 -18.73
N GLN A 156 18.05 15.56 -17.64
CA GLN A 156 16.94 14.66 -17.41
C GLN A 156 15.81 14.95 -18.40
N VAL A 157 15.23 13.87 -18.94
CA VAL A 157 13.98 13.87 -19.71
C VAL A 157 13.08 12.79 -19.13
N GLU A 158 11.89 13.18 -18.71
CA GLU A 158 10.87 12.28 -18.19
C GLU A 158 10.08 11.65 -19.35
N ILE A 159 9.93 10.32 -19.32
CA ILE A 159 9.01 9.60 -20.21
C ILE A 159 8.08 8.70 -19.39
N PRO A 160 6.89 8.34 -19.89
CA PRO A 160 6.00 7.41 -19.17
C PRO A 160 6.64 6.05 -18.91
N ASP A 161 6.52 5.53 -17.70
CA ASP A 161 6.98 4.19 -17.36
C ASP A 161 5.94 3.14 -17.77
N ASN A 162 6.10 2.58 -18.98
CA ASN A 162 5.14 1.64 -19.57
C ASN A 162 5.32 0.20 -19.05
N TRP A 163 5.49 -0.01 -17.75
CA TRP A 163 5.72 -1.33 -17.15
C TRP A 163 4.59 -2.35 -17.42
N LEU A 164 3.36 -1.88 -17.64
CA LEU A 164 2.19 -2.70 -18.00
C LEU A 164 1.99 -2.91 -19.51
N ARG A 165 2.91 -2.41 -20.36
CA ARG A 165 2.81 -2.56 -21.82
C ARG A 165 2.62 -4.01 -22.23
N TYR A 166 3.34 -4.91 -21.56
CA TYR A 166 3.14 -6.34 -21.63
C TYR A 166 2.33 -6.74 -20.40
N THR A 167 1.30 -7.57 -20.59
CA THR A 167 0.42 -8.02 -19.50
C THR A 167 1.24 -8.47 -18.29
N ASN A 168 1.02 -7.85 -17.13
CA ASN A 168 1.65 -8.29 -15.90
C ASN A 168 0.98 -9.60 -15.44
N ARG A 169 1.76 -10.68 -15.34
CA ARG A 169 1.24 -12.01 -15.00
C ARG A 169 1.18 -12.26 -13.50
N TRP A 170 1.80 -11.43 -12.67
CA TRP A 170 1.78 -11.56 -11.22
C TRP A 170 0.43 -11.19 -10.60
N GLU A 171 -0.32 -10.32 -11.25
CA GLU A 171 -1.60 -9.83 -10.74
C GLU A 171 -2.77 -10.76 -11.04
N PHE A 172 -3.72 -10.79 -10.10
CA PHE A 172 -5.01 -11.41 -10.23
C PHE A 172 -6.08 -10.32 -10.35
N PRO A 173 -6.66 -10.09 -11.55
CA PRO A 173 -7.77 -9.17 -11.69
C PRO A 173 -9.03 -9.77 -11.05
N HIS A 174 -9.68 -9.01 -10.17
CA HIS A 174 -10.91 -9.39 -9.48
C HIS A 174 -12.08 -8.51 -9.95
N ALA A 175 -12.59 -8.79 -11.15
CA ALA A 175 -13.67 -8.01 -11.77
C ALA A 175 -14.98 -8.08 -10.96
N GLU A 176 -15.14 -9.11 -10.14
CA GLU A 176 -16.23 -9.29 -9.20
C GLU A 176 -16.10 -8.40 -7.94
N ILE A 177 -14.93 -7.84 -7.68
CA ILE A 177 -14.68 -6.88 -6.59
C ILE A 177 -14.57 -5.50 -7.22
N LEU A 178 -15.75 -4.89 -7.38
CA LEU A 178 -15.93 -3.60 -8.03
C LEU A 178 -16.77 -2.70 -7.12
N TYR A 179 -16.21 -1.58 -6.67
CA TYR A 179 -16.89 -0.63 -5.78
C TYR A 179 -17.12 0.73 -6.43
N PRO A 180 -18.32 1.33 -6.32
CA PRO A 180 -18.51 2.72 -6.70
C PRO A 180 -17.86 3.64 -5.67
N VAL A 181 -17.05 4.58 -6.16
CA VAL A 181 -16.46 5.69 -5.42
C VAL A 181 -17.13 6.98 -5.90
N ARG A 182 -17.57 7.80 -4.96
CA ARG A 182 -18.36 9.01 -5.23
C ARG A 182 -17.53 10.28 -5.11
N PHE A 183 -17.80 11.25 -5.96
CA PHE A 183 -17.20 12.59 -5.91
C PHE A 183 -18.28 13.66 -6.09
N TYR A 184 -17.96 14.88 -5.64
CA TYR A 184 -18.81 16.06 -5.73
C TYR A 184 -20.18 15.88 -5.06
N GLY A 185 -21.24 16.39 -5.67
CA GLY A 185 -22.59 16.29 -5.16
C GLY A 185 -22.88 17.25 -4.00
N LYS A 186 -23.92 16.93 -3.24
CA LYS A 186 -24.43 17.78 -2.16
C LYS A 186 -24.91 16.96 -0.96
N VAL A 187 -25.05 17.62 0.18
CA VAL A 187 -25.50 16.97 1.42
C VAL A 187 -26.86 17.52 1.83
N ASP A 188 -27.86 16.64 1.88
CA ASP A 188 -29.21 16.94 2.33
C ASP A 188 -29.47 16.33 3.71
N ALA A 189 -30.10 17.09 4.61
CA ALA A 189 -30.52 16.59 5.91
C ALA A 189 -31.91 15.93 5.81
N ILE A 190 -31.99 14.66 6.17
CA ILE A 190 -33.25 13.90 6.16
C ILE A 190 -33.69 13.65 7.60
N ASN A 191 -34.96 13.91 7.89
CA ASN A 191 -35.57 13.56 9.16
C ASN A 191 -36.01 12.09 9.12
N CYS A 192 -35.40 11.24 9.94
CA CYS A 192 -35.68 9.81 9.97
C CYS A 192 -36.84 9.43 10.90
N GLY A 193 -37.59 10.41 11.42
CA GLY A 193 -38.49 10.19 12.55
C GLY A 193 -37.70 10.02 13.86
N SER A 194 -38.36 10.10 15.02
CA SER A 194 -37.75 10.12 16.37
C SER A 194 -36.83 11.32 16.71
N GLY A 195 -36.87 12.39 15.91
CA GLY A 195 -35.99 13.57 16.12
C GLY A 195 -34.54 13.36 15.69
N ARG A 196 -34.24 12.22 15.06
CA ARG A 196 -32.91 11.90 14.54
C ARG A 196 -32.78 12.39 13.09
N HIS A 197 -31.77 13.23 12.85
CA HIS A 197 -31.38 13.67 11.51
C HIS A 197 -30.27 12.76 10.97
N ARG A 198 -30.36 12.39 9.69
CA ARG A 198 -29.32 11.70 8.94
C ARG A 198 -28.91 12.57 7.76
N MET A 199 -27.61 12.66 7.51
CA MET A 199 -27.10 13.36 6.33
C MET A 199 -27.05 12.39 5.16
N LEU A 200 -27.60 12.78 4.01
CA LEU A 200 -27.56 12.02 2.77
C LEU A 200 -26.68 12.75 1.76
N TRP A 201 -25.68 12.05 1.23
CA TRP A 201 -24.82 12.54 0.16
C TRP A 201 -25.37 12.09 -1.20
N THR A 202 -25.83 13.05 -2.00
CA THR A 202 -26.58 12.86 -3.26
C THR A 202 -25.93 13.60 -4.42
N ASP A 203 -26.43 13.37 -5.64
CA ASP A 203 -26.01 14.05 -6.87
C ASP A 203 -24.50 13.94 -7.16
N THR A 204 -23.91 12.78 -6.84
CA THR A 204 -22.48 12.52 -6.97
C THR A 204 -22.10 11.96 -8.35
N GLU A 205 -20.90 12.24 -8.80
CA GLU A 205 -20.26 11.48 -9.87
C GLU A 205 -19.69 10.16 -9.32
N GLU A 206 -19.74 9.08 -10.11
CA GLU A 206 -19.24 7.77 -9.70
C GLU A 206 -18.08 7.29 -10.58
N VAL A 207 -17.05 6.74 -9.94
CA VAL A 207 -15.95 6.01 -10.58
C VAL A 207 -15.88 4.61 -9.97
N MET A 208 -15.67 3.59 -10.79
CA MET A 208 -15.60 2.22 -10.31
C MET A 208 -14.16 1.85 -9.92
N ALA A 209 -13.97 1.34 -8.71
CA ALA A 209 -12.70 0.80 -8.23
C ALA A 209 -12.67 -0.72 -8.39
N MET A 210 -11.85 -1.21 -9.32
CA MET A 210 -11.64 -2.65 -9.57
C MET A 210 -10.39 -3.14 -8.84
N ALA A 211 -10.49 -4.25 -8.12
CA ALA A 211 -9.36 -4.84 -7.40
C ALA A 211 -8.42 -5.64 -8.31
N TYR A 212 -7.13 -5.51 -8.04
CA TYR A 212 -6.05 -6.33 -8.57
C TYR A 212 -5.19 -6.82 -7.40
N ASP A 213 -5.06 -8.14 -7.24
CA ASP A 213 -4.31 -8.72 -6.14
C ASP A 213 -2.94 -9.22 -6.57
N TYR A 214 -1.94 -8.92 -5.75
CA TYR A 214 -0.58 -9.46 -5.81
C TYR A 214 -0.37 -10.37 -4.59
N PRO A 215 0.02 -11.65 -4.78
CA PRO A 215 0.36 -12.53 -3.68
C PRO A 215 1.68 -12.07 -3.04
N VAL A 216 1.74 -12.01 -1.71
CA VAL A 216 2.96 -11.63 -0.97
C VAL A 216 3.46 -12.83 -0.16
N PRO A 217 4.39 -13.64 -0.70
CA PRO A 217 4.89 -14.82 0.00
C PRO A 217 5.83 -14.45 1.15
N GLY A 218 5.63 -15.08 2.31
CA GLY A 218 6.59 -15.07 3.41
C GLY A 218 7.78 -15.99 3.12
N TYR A 219 8.92 -15.71 3.75
CA TYR A 219 10.13 -16.50 3.55
C TYR A 219 9.98 -17.91 4.13
N ARG A 220 9.83 -18.91 3.26
CA ARG A 220 9.86 -20.35 3.54
C ARG A 220 8.91 -20.85 4.64
N ASN A 221 7.82 -20.15 4.90
CA ASN A 221 6.82 -20.50 5.92
C ASN A 221 5.46 -20.96 5.33
N GLY A 222 5.29 -20.87 4.01
CA GLY A 222 4.04 -21.24 3.33
C GLY A 222 2.89 -20.24 3.46
N ILE A 223 3.09 -19.13 4.18
CA ILE A 223 2.14 -18.02 4.26
C ILE A 223 2.26 -17.15 3.02
N VAL A 224 1.11 -16.76 2.46
CA VAL A 224 1.03 -15.78 1.38
C VAL A 224 -0.03 -14.75 1.75
N ASN A 225 0.40 -13.52 2.02
CA ASN A 225 -0.48 -12.37 2.26
C ASN A 225 -0.90 -11.73 0.91
N THR A 226 -1.59 -10.59 0.97
CA THR A 226 -2.11 -9.90 -0.22
C THR A 226 -1.68 -8.44 -0.24
N LEU A 227 -1.20 -7.98 -1.40
CA LEU A 227 -1.26 -6.56 -1.76
C LEU A 227 -2.43 -6.38 -2.73
N ARG A 228 -3.38 -5.53 -2.39
CA ARG A 228 -4.54 -5.20 -3.22
C ARG A 228 -4.40 -3.80 -3.77
N LEU A 229 -4.50 -3.67 -5.08
CA LEU A 229 -4.38 -2.40 -5.79
C LEU A 229 -5.69 -2.07 -6.51
N TRP A 230 -6.08 -0.81 -6.47
CA TRP A 230 -7.30 -0.32 -7.12
C TRP A 230 -6.99 0.29 -8.48
N SER A 231 -7.67 -0.17 -9.52
CA SER A 231 -7.70 0.48 -10.83
C SER A 231 -9.02 1.22 -11.00
N ALA A 232 -8.95 2.48 -11.41
CA ALA A 232 -10.12 3.27 -11.74
C ALA A 232 -10.66 2.81 -13.10
N LYS A 233 -11.97 2.53 -13.14
CA LYS A 233 -12.71 2.16 -14.35
C LYS A 233 -13.89 3.11 -14.49
N ALA A 234 -14.18 3.52 -15.71
CA ALA A 234 -15.41 4.24 -15.99
C ALA A 234 -16.63 3.38 -15.61
N THR A 235 -17.72 4.04 -15.23
CA THR A 235 -19.01 3.38 -15.07
C THR A 235 -19.42 2.76 -16.42
N ARG A 236 -20.22 1.70 -16.39
CA ARG A 236 -20.67 1.00 -17.61
C ARG A 236 -21.59 1.84 -18.50
N GLU A 237 -21.90 3.06 -18.07
CA GLU A 237 -22.74 4.00 -18.79
C GLU A 237 -21.95 4.63 -19.94
N PHE A 238 -21.72 3.83 -21.00
CA PHE A 238 -21.38 4.41 -22.29
C PHE A 238 -22.56 5.26 -22.73
N ASN A 239 -22.39 6.58 -22.76
CA ASN A 239 -23.45 7.48 -23.16
C ASN A 239 -23.65 7.40 -24.69
N LEU A 240 -24.44 6.41 -25.12
CA LEU A 240 -24.81 6.20 -26.52
C LEU A 240 -25.47 7.44 -27.12
N SER A 241 -26.09 8.31 -26.32
CA SER A 241 -26.69 9.54 -26.85
C SER A 241 -25.65 10.53 -27.36
N TYR A 242 -24.54 10.73 -26.63
CA TYR A 242 -23.41 11.54 -27.11
C TYR A 242 -22.77 10.92 -28.35
N PHE A 243 -22.55 9.61 -28.33
CA PHE A 243 -22.00 8.89 -29.48
C PHE A 243 -22.89 8.99 -30.72
N ASN A 244 -24.20 8.75 -30.58
CA ASN A 244 -25.17 8.81 -31.68
C ASN A 244 -25.39 10.25 -32.20
N SER A 245 -25.16 11.26 -31.36
CA SER A 245 -25.20 12.67 -31.77
C SER A 245 -23.95 13.15 -32.52
N GLY A 246 -22.93 12.29 -32.65
CA GLY A 246 -21.65 12.61 -33.28
C GLY A 246 -20.64 13.33 -32.36
N ASP A 247 -20.97 13.54 -31.09
CA ASP A 247 -20.07 14.11 -30.08
C ASP A 247 -19.22 13.00 -29.42
N TYR A 248 -18.36 12.41 -30.24
CA TYR A 248 -17.46 11.34 -29.82
C TYR A 248 -16.43 11.79 -28.77
N MET A 249 -16.04 13.07 -28.81
CA MET A 249 -15.04 13.62 -27.88
C MET A 249 -15.59 13.63 -26.46
N LYS A 250 -16.82 14.11 -26.26
CA LYS A 250 -17.43 14.18 -24.93
C LYS A 250 -17.68 12.80 -24.32
N ALA A 251 -18.14 11.84 -25.13
CA ALA A 251 -18.32 10.45 -24.69
C ALA A 251 -17.00 9.77 -24.25
N MET A 252 -15.87 10.20 -24.83
CA MET A 252 -14.54 9.67 -24.52
C MET A 252 -13.84 10.44 -23.39
N GLU A 253 -14.18 11.72 -23.21
CA GLU A 253 -13.68 12.59 -22.15
C GLU A 253 -14.10 12.10 -20.76
N ASP A 254 -15.39 11.79 -20.55
CA ASP A 254 -15.91 11.28 -19.27
C ASP A 254 -15.19 9.99 -18.81
N LYS A 255 -14.95 9.09 -19.78
CA LYS A 255 -14.18 7.87 -19.56
C LYS A 255 -12.74 8.17 -19.17
N ASN A 256 -12.07 9.03 -19.94
CA ASN A 256 -10.67 9.37 -19.71
C ASN A 256 -10.46 10.06 -18.35
N GLN A 257 -11.35 10.97 -17.96
CA GLN A 257 -11.28 11.65 -16.68
C GLN A 257 -11.39 10.68 -15.49
N SER A 258 -12.32 9.72 -15.59
CA SER A 258 -12.50 8.67 -14.57
C SER A 258 -11.25 7.78 -14.44
N GLU A 259 -10.66 7.37 -15.56
CA GLU A 259 -9.50 6.48 -15.58
C GLU A 259 -8.19 7.20 -15.20
N ASN A 260 -8.11 8.53 -15.34
CA ASN A 260 -6.92 9.33 -14.98
C ASN A 260 -6.50 9.16 -13.52
N ILE A 261 -7.42 8.84 -12.61
CA ILE A 261 -7.15 8.63 -11.19
C ILE A 261 -6.07 7.56 -10.98
N SER A 262 -6.06 6.48 -11.76
CA SER A 262 -5.06 5.41 -11.60
C SER A 262 -3.96 5.43 -12.67
N LYS A 263 -3.71 6.56 -13.36
CA LYS A 263 -2.68 6.60 -14.41
C LYS A 263 -1.27 6.81 -13.87
N VAL A 264 -1.03 7.89 -13.13
CA VAL A 264 0.32 8.33 -12.72
C VAL A 264 0.36 8.54 -11.20
N LEU A 265 1.49 8.17 -10.59
CA LEU A 265 1.80 8.42 -9.18
C LEU A 265 2.25 9.87 -8.98
N TYR A 266 1.69 10.56 -7.99
CA TYR A 266 1.95 11.97 -7.69
C TYR A 266 1.83 12.90 -8.91
N PRO A 267 0.61 13.07 -9.46
CA PRO A 267 0.39 14.06 -10.51
C PRO A 267 0.80 15.46 -10.01
N ASP A 268 1.35 16.28 -10.92
CA ASP A 268 1.73 17.66 -10.63
C ASP A 268 0.54 18.42 -10.00
N ASP A 269 0.75 18.96 -8.79
CA ASP A 269 -0.25 19.65 -7.99
C ASP A 269 0.02 21.17 -7.87
N HIS A 270 0.85 21.74 -8.74
CA HIS A 270 0.99 23.19 -8.84
C HIS A 270 -0.28 23.87 -9.34
N THR A 271 -1.10 23.16 -10.12
CA THR A 271 -2.39 23.65 -10.64
C THR A 271 -3.56 23.19 -9.77
N THR A 272 -4.68 23.92 -9.81
CA THR A 272 -5.92 23.53 -9.10
C THR A 272 -6.42 22.16 -9.54
N ALA A 273 -6.38 21.86 -10.85
CA ALA A 273 -6.76 20.56 -11.39
C ALA A 273 -5.86 19.43 -10.87
N GLY A 274 -4.56 19.69 -10.73
CA GLY A 274 -3.58 18.78 -10.15
C GLY A 274 -3.87 18.46 -8.68
N LYS A 275 -4.13 19.50 -7.87
CA LYS A 275 -4.54 19.36 -6.45
C LYS A 275 -5.81 18.53 -6.33
N GLU A 276 -6.80 18.80 -7.18
CA GLU A 276 -8.04 18.05 -7.19
C GLU A 276 -7.83 16.58 -7.57
N LEU A 277 -7.01 16.30 -8.60
CA LEU A 277 -6.69 14.93 -8.99
C LEU A 277 -5.96 14.17 -7.87
N ARG A 278 -5.02 14.81 -7.18
CA ARG A 278 -4.31 14.22 -6.04
C ARG A 278 -5.27 13.89 -4.89
N LEU A 279 -6.22 14.77 -4.56
CA LEU A 279 -7.25 14.48 -3.56
C LEU A 279 -8.22 13.39 -4.03
N LYS A 280 -8.60 13.38 -5.32
CA LYS A 280 -9.39 12.29 -5.93
C LYS A 280 -8.69 10.94 -5.79
N GLN A 281 -7.39 10.86 -6.06
CA GLN A 281 -6.59 9.65 -5.86
C GLN A 281 -6.65 9.15 -4.43
N GLN A 282 -6.37 10.03 -3.47
CA GLN A 282 -6.40 9.70 -2.04
C GLN A 282 -7.75 9.15 -1.61
N TYR A 283 -8.82 9.87 -1.94
CA TYR A 283 -10.16 9.44 -1.56
C TYR A 283 -10.61 8.17 -2.30
N PHE A 284 -10.25 8.03 -3.57
CA PHE A 284 -10.57 6.85 -4.39
C PHE A 284 -10.08 5.56 -3.75
N PHE A 285 -8.79 5.49 -3.42
CA PHE A 285 -8.24 4.28 -2.85
C PHE A 285 -8.74 4.06 -1.42
N VAL A 286 -8.97 5.13 -0.66
CA VAL A 286 -9.51 5.06 0.71
C VAL A 286 -10.92 4.48 0.74
N SER A 287 -11.85 5.04 -0.04
CA SER A 287 -13.25 4.59 -0.04
C SER A 287 -13.36 3.13 -0.52
N ALA A 288 -12.67 2.78 -1.61
CA ALA A 288 -12.63 1.39 -2.10
C ALA A 288 -12.05 0.42 -1.05
N THR A 289 -10.98 0.81 -0.36
CA THR A 289 -10.35 0.00 0.67
C THR A 289 -11.25 -0.21 1.89
N LEU A 290 -11.87 0.86 2.41
CA LEU A 290 -12.75 0.75 3.57
C LEU A 290 -14.00 -0.08 3.25
N ARG A 291 -14.59 0.07 2.05
CA ARG A 291 -15.68 -0.80 1.59
C ARG A 291 -15.29 -2.28 1.59
N ASP A 292 -14.09 -2.60 1.10
CA ASP A 292 -13.61 -3.99 1.09
C ASP A 292 -13.33 -4.53 2.50
N ILE A 293 -12.71 -3.74 3.37
CA ILE A 293 -12.45 -4.09 4.78
C ILE A 293 -13.77 -4.37 5.50
N ILE A 294 -14.75 -3.48 5.37
CA ILE A 294 -16.06 -3.60 6.00
C ILE A 294 -16.82 -4.80 5.43
N ARG A 295 -16.83 -5.02 4.11
CA ARG A 295 -17.40 -6.23 3.51
C ARG A 295 -16.76 -7.49 4.10
N ARG A 296 -15.42 -7.51 4.24
CA ARG A 296 -14.70 -8.67 4.79
C ARG A 296 -15.08 -8.91 6.26
N TYR A 297 -15.22 -7.86 7.06
CA TYR A 297 -15.67 -7.92 8.45
C TYR A 297 -17.11 -8.46 8.56
N ARG A 298 -18.03 -7.92 7.77
CA ARG A 298 -19.46 -8.27 7.78
C ARG A 298 -19.79 -9.71 7.37
N LYS A 299 -18.82 -10.46 6.82
CA LYS A 299 -18.98 -11.91 6.56
C LYS A 299 -19.24 -12.71 7.84
N PHE A 300 -18.62 -12.31 8.95
CA PHE A 300 -18.67 -13.05 10.22
C PHE A 300 -19.20 -12.21 11.39
N HIS A 301 -19.29 -10.89 11.23
CA HIS A 301 -19.68 -9.96 12.29
C HIS A 301 -20.94 -9.20 11.88
N ARG A 302 -21.87 -9.03 12.83
CA ARG A 302 -23.15 -8.33 12.62
C ARG A 302 -23.19 -6.93 13.25
N SER A 303 -22.44 -6.74 14.33
CA SER A 303 -22.24 -5.46 15.02
C SER A 303 -20.83 -4.94 14.73
N TYR A 304 -20.61 -3.63 14.89
CA TYR A 304 -19.30 -2.98 14.76
C TYR A 304 -18.56 -2.78 16.10
N ALA A 305 -19.15 -3.18 17.23
CA ALA A 305 -18.51 -3.05 18.55
C ALA A 305 -17.14 -3.76 18.61
N GLU A 306 -17.01 -4.91 17.93
CA GLU A 306 -15.76 -5.69 17.86
C GLU A 306 -14.86 -5.28 16.67
N PHE A 307 -15.19 -4.20 15.95
CA PHE A 307 -14.46 -3.81 14.75
C PHE A 307 -12.98 -3.49 15.05
N PRO A 308 -12.63 -2.69 16.08
CA PRO A 308 -11.23 -2.44 16.43
C PRO A 308 -10.46 -3.68 16.91
N ASN A 309 -11.18 -4.70 17.42
CA ASN A 309 -10.58 -5.96 17.85
C ASN A 309 -10.29 -6.91 16.67
N LYS A 310 -10.81 -6.60 15.47
CA LYS A 310 -10.64 -7.41 14.26
C LYS A 310 -9.99 -6.67 13.09
N VAL A 311 -9.94 -5.35 13.16
CA VAL A 311 -9.41 -4.47 12.11
C VAL A 311 -8.43 -3.50 12.74
N ALA A 312 -7.20 -3.47 12.23
CA ALA A 312 -6.23 -2.41 12.48
C ALA A 312 -5.82 -1.80 11.14
N ILE A 313 -5.91 -0.47 11.02
CA ILE A 313 -5.55 0.25 9.80
C ILE A 313 -4.36 1.16 10.09
N GLN A 314 -3.26 0.94 9.38
CA GLN A 314 -2.07 1.77 9.45
C GLN A 314 -2.11 2.80 8.31
N LEU A 315 -2.03 4.08 8.68
CA LEU A 315 -1.89 5.20 7.76
C LEU A 315 -0.40 5.44 7.49
N ASN A 316 0.06 5.12 6.28
CA ASN A 316 1.44 5.38 5.85
C ASN A 316 1.56 6.82 5.34
N ASP A 317 2.02 7.72 6.21
CA ASP A 317 1.97 9.16 6.03
C ASP A 317 0.53 9.72 5.94
N THR A 318 0.38 11.01 5.60
CA THR A 318 -0.93 11.69 5.62
C THR A 318 -1.84 11.33 4.44
N HIS A 319 -1.33 10.71 3.39
CA HIS A 319 -2.10 10.43 2.17
C HIS A 319 -3.42 9.66 2.39
N PRO A 320 -3.48 8.59 3.22
CA PRO A 320 -4.74 7.91 3.54
C PRO A 320 -5.59 8.59 4.63
N THR A 321 -5.24 9.77 5.16
CA THR A 321 -5.89 10.34 6.36
C THR A 321 -7.40 10.52 6.21
N ILE A 322 -7.88 10.81 5.00
CA ILE A 322 -9.32 10.95 4.73
C ILE A 322 -10.11 9.66 5.08
N ALA A 323 -9.44 8.52 5.30
CA ALA A 323 -10.02 7.29 5.83
C ALA A 323 -10.70 7.45 7.19
N ILE A 324 -10.20 8.37 8.03
CA ILE A 324 -10.83 8.68 9.32
C ILE A 324 -12.23 9.24 9.10
N ALA A 325 -12.37 10.22 8.21
CA ALA A 325 -13.66 10.82 7.88
C ALA A 325 -14.56 9.85 7.10
N GLU A 326 -14.00 9.03 6.20
CA GLU A 326 -14.76 8.04 5.44
C GLU A 326 -15.31 6.90 6.33
N LEU A 327 -14.54 6.42 7.31
CA LEU A 327 -15.05 5.43 8.25
C LEU A 327 -16.19 6.01 9.09
N MET A 328 -16.05 7.25 9.56
CA MET A 328 -17.13 7.98 10.23
C MET A 328 -18.36 8.14 9.35
N HIS A 329 -18.18 8.48 8.07
CA HIS A 329 -19.27 8.57 7.09
C HIS A 329 -20.03 7.25 6.98
N VAL A 330 -19.31 6.13 6.84
CA VAL A 330 -19.95 4.81 6.74
C VAL A 330 -20.69 4.44 8.03
N LEU A 331 -20.06 4.57 9.19
CA LEU A 331 -20.66 4.17 10.47
C LEU A 331 -21.87 5.03 10.85
N VAL A 332 -21.76 6.36 10.72
CA VAL A 332 -22.82 7.29 11.09
C VAL A 332 -23.92 7.32 10.02
N ASP A 333 -23.54 7.58 8.77
CA ASP A 333 -24.51 7.88 7.72
C ASP A 333 -24.97 6.65 6.95
N GLN A 334 -24.28 5.50 6.98
CA GLN A 334 -24.72 4.31 6.25
C GLN A 334 -25.26 3.24 7.20
N GLU A 335 -24.55 2.98 8.29
CA GLU A 335 -24.90 1.96 9.29
C GLU A 335 -25.77 2.52 10.43
N GLY A 336 -25.91 3.85 10.54
CA GLY A 336 -26.82 4.47 11.51
C GLY A 336 -26.36 4.37 12.97
N ILE A 337 -25.05 4.26 13.19
CA ILE A 337 -24.43 4.23 14.54
C ILE A 337 -24.38 5.66 15.10
N SER A 338 -24.38 5.80 16.42
CA SER A 338 -24.23 7.13 17.06
C SER A 338 -22.86 7.74 16.74
N TRP A 339 -22.73 9.06 16.83
CA TRP A 339 -21.46 9.73 16.59
C TRP A 339 -20.39 9.24 17.58
N GLU A 340 -20.75 9.18 18.86
CA GLU A 340 -19.85 8.82 19.96
C GLU A 340 -19.31 7.40 19.80
N GLU A 341 -20.17 6.43 19.49
CA GLU A 341 -19.76 5.04 19.25
C GLU A 341 -18.94 4.91 17.96
N SER A 342 -19.35 5.60 16.89
CA SER A 342 -18.60 5.59 15.62
C SER A 342 -17.19 6.17 15.78
N TRP A 343 -17.06 7.22 16.60
CA TRP A 343 -15.79 7.89 16.85
C TRP A 343 -14.85 7.04 17.71
N ASP A 344 -15.37 6.33 18.71
CA ASP A 344 -14.59 5.38 19.50
C ASP A 344 -14.08 4.22 18.62
N ILE A 345 -14.95 3.63 17.80
CA ILE A 345 -14.57 2.58 16.84
C ILE A 345 -13.48 3.10 15.89
N THR A 346 -13.66 4.30 15.35
CA THR A 346 -12.73 4.91 14.40
C THR A 346 -11.36 5.11 15.04
N ARG A 347 -11.30 5.79 16.20
CA ARG A 347 -10.05 6.10 16.90
C ARG A 347 -9.26 4.83 17.27
N ASN A 348 -9.97 3.80 17.73
CA ASN A 348 -9.35 2.52 18.13
C ASN A 348 -8.95 1.65 16.93
N THR A 349 -9.38 1.99 15.70
CA THR A 349 -9.02 1.26 14.48
C THR A 349 -7.73 1.80 13.84
N PHE A 350 -7.52 3.12 13.87
CA PHE A 350 -6.44 3.78 13.13
C PHE A 350 -5.17 4.03 13.95
N ALA A 351 -4.01 3.82 13.32
CA ALA A 351 -2.71 4.27 13.77
C ALA A 351 -1.99 5.03 12.64
N TYR A 352 -1.18 6.05 12.98
CA TYR A 352 -0.56 6.96 12.02
C TYR A 352 0.98 6.95 12.10
N THR A 353 1.63 6.68 10.98
CA THR A 353 3.09 6.83 10.83
C THR A 353 3.39 8.17 10.18
N ASN A 354 4.18 9.02 10.83
CA ASN A 354 4.68 10.26 10.24
C ASN A 354 6.11 10.06 9.69
N HIS A 355 6.37 10.60 8.50
CA HIS A 355 7.66 10.49 7.80
C HIS A 355 8.38 11.85 7.60
N THR A 356 7.82 12.95 8.11
CA THR A 356 8.37 14.28 7.87
C THR A 356 8.36 15.16 9.12
N VAL A 357 9.49 15.83 9.34
CA VAL A 357 9.64 16.86 10.38
C VAL A 357 9.48 18.28 9.83
N LEU A 358 9.43 18.44 8.50
CA LEU A 358 9.30 19.74 7.85
C LEU A 358 7.83 20.17 7.85
N PRO A 359 7.45 21.22 8.60
CA PRO A 359 6.05 21.65 8.68
C PRO A 359 5.44 21.99 7.32
N GLU A 360 6.24 22.52 6.38
CA GLU A 360 5.83 22.86 5.02
C GLU A 360 5.52 21.64 4.15
N ALA A 361 6.03 20.45 4.50
CA ALA A 361 5.75 19.20 3.81
C ALA A 361 4.50 18.49 4.36
N LEU A 362 3.93 18.97 5.48
CA LEU A 362 2.69 18.40 6.03
C LEU A 362 1.50 18.79 5.14
N GLU A 363 0.77 17.78 4.69
CA GLU A 363 -0.30 17.96 3.73
C GLU A 363 -1.45 18.80 4.31
N THR A 364 -1.85 19.82 3.55
CA THR A 364 -3.00 20.67 3.85
C THR A 364 -3.85 20.83 2.60
N TRP A 365 -5.17 20.84 2.78
CA TRP A 365 -6.16 21.05 1.71
C TRP A 365 -6.98 22.30 2.00
N SER A 366 -7.37 23.06 0.97
CA SER A 366 -8.32 24.15 1.19
C SER A 366 -9.69 23.57 1.49
N GLU A 367 -10.42 24.18 2.42
CA GLU A 367 -11.80 23.79 2.69
C GLU A 367 -12.67 23.92 1.44
N GLY A 368 -12.41 24.91 0.58
CA GLY A 368 -13.16 25.08 -0.68
C GLY A 368 -13.00 23.88 -1.62
N LEU A 369 -11.77 23.38 -1.79
CA LEU A 369 -11.51 22.20 -2.63
C LEU A 369 -12.14 20.96 -2.01
N LEU A 370 -11.94 20.73 -0.71
CA LEU A 370 -12.46 19.56 -0.01
C LEU A 370 -13.99 19.58 0.06
N GLY A 371 -14.60 20.75 0.24
CA GLY A 371 -16.05 20.94 0.25
C GLY A 371 -16.69 20.79 -1.13
N ASN A 372 -16.00 21.18 -2.20
CA ASN A 372 -16.47 20.94 -3.56
C ASN A 372 -16.41 19.45 -3.91
N LEU A 373 -15.31 18.77 -3.58
CA LEU A 373 -15.09 17.38 -3.99
C LEU A 373 -15.73 16.36 -3.03
N LEU A 374 -15.70 16.61 -1.73
CA LEU A 374 -16.09 15.70 -0.64
C LEU A 374 -16.90 16.45 0.43
N PRO A 375 -18.07 17.02 0.08
CA PRO A 375 -18.82 17.91 0.96
C PRO A 375 -19.21 17.26 2.29
N ARG A 376 -19.53 15.95 2.28
CA ARG A 376 -19.90 15.24 3.51
C ARG A 376 -18.71 15.02 4.44
N HIS A 377 -17.55 14.69 3.88
CA HIS A 377 -16.32 14.49 4.65
C HIS A 377 -15.86 15.80 5.29
N LEU A 378 -16.00 16.93 4.59
CA LEU A 378 -15.73 18.24 5.19
C LEU A 378 -16.58 18.48 6.45
N GLN A 379 -17.89 18.22 6.39
CA GLN A 379 -18.77 18.38 7.55
C GLN A 379 -18.38 17.47 8.72
N ILE A 380 -17.95 16.23 8.43
CA ILE A 380 -17.46 15.30 9.45
C ILE A 380 -16.17 15.82 10.07
N ILE A 381 -15.22 16.31 9.26
CA ILE A 381 -13.95 16.87 9.75
C ILE A 381 -14.21 18.11 10.61
N GLN A 382 -15.13 18.99 10.21
CA GLN A 382 -15.53 20.16 10.99
C GLN A 382 -16.13 19.77 12.35
N GLU A 383 -16.93 18.70 12.40
CA GLU A 383 -17.49 18.21 13.67
C GLU A 383 -16.44 17.53 14.55
N ILE A 384 -15.48 16.79 13.96
CA ILE A 384 -14.32 16.25 14.67
C ILE A 384 -13.53 17.40 15.30
N ASP A 385 -13.19 18.43 14.51
CA ASP A 385 -12.42 19.59 14.96
C ASP A 385 -13.13 20.34 16.09
N ARG A 386 -14.43 20.64 15.92
CA ARG A 386 -15.24 21.31 16.94
C ARG A 386 -15.23 20.55 18.27
N ARG A 387 -15.48 19.23 18.24
CA ARG A 387 -15.51 18.40 19.46
C ARG A 387 -14.13 18.31 20.11
N PHE A 388 -13.08 18.16 19.30
CA PHE A 388 -11.72 18.08 19.80
C PHE A 388 -11.26 19.41 20.44
N GLN A 389 -11.59 20.56 19.85
CA GLN A 389 -11.29 21.86 20.46
C GLN A 389 -12.00 22.06 21.81
N ILE A 390 -13.23 21.55 21.96
CA ILE A 390 -13.93 21.54 23.26
C ILE A 390 -13.19 20.64 24.26
N GLU A 391 -12.79 19.44 23.85
CA GLU A 391 -12.01 18.50 24.69
C GLU A 391 -10.71 19.15 25.19
N VAL A 392 -9.94 19.77 24.29
CA VAL A 392 -8.69 20.47 24.63
C VAL A 392 -8.96 21.66 25.56
N GLY A 393 -10.02 22.44 25.32
CA GLY A 393 -10.39 23.56 26.18
C GLY A 393 -10.82 23.13 27.59
N MET A 394 -11.43 21.96 27.73
CA MET A 394 -11.74 21.37 29.04
C MET A 394 -10.49 20.86 29.76
N GLN A 395 -9.55 20.26 29.03
CA GLN A 395 -8.29 19.74 29.59
C GLN A 395 -7.30 20.87 29.96
N PHE A 396 -7.32 21.98 29.22
CA PHE A 396 -6.42 23.12 29.39
C PHE A 396 -7.18 24.47 29.42
N PRO A 397 -8.01 24.74 30.44
CA PRO A 397 -8.88 25.91 30.49
C PRO A 397 -8.13 27.25 30.46
N ASP A 398 -6.91 27.27 31.00
CA ASP A 398 -6.08 28.48 31.08
C ASP A 398 -5.12 28.66 29.88
N ASN A 399 -5.23 27.82 28.84
CA ASN A 399 -4.33 27.86 27.69
C ASN A 399 -5.10 27.89 26.34
N PRO A 400 -5.70 29.04 25.98
CA PRO A 400 -6.41 29.19 24.71
C PRO A 400 -5.48 29.06 23.49
N HIS A 401 -4.18 29.33 23.65
CA HIS A 401 -3.20 29.15 22.59
C HIS A 401 -3.12 27.69 22.14
N ARG A 402 -3.20 26.74 23.07
CA ARG A 402 -3.16 25.31 22.76
C ARG A 402 -4.31 24.88 21.86
N ILE A 403 -5.52 25.37 22.11
CA ILE A 403 -6.70 25.08 21.28
C ILE A 403 -6.40 25.46 19.82
N ALA A 404 -5.82 26.63 19.58
CA ALA A 404 -5.46 27.10 18.24
C ALA A 404 -4.33 26.26 17.60
N GLN A 405 -3.32 25.83 18.38
CA GLN A 405 -2.22 24.99 17.87
C GLN A 405 -2.68 23.57 17.53
N THR A 406 -3.72 23.07 18.19
CA THR A 406 -4.26 21.72 17.96
C THR A 406 -5.46 21.67 17.01
N ALA A 407 -5.97 22.82 16.55
CA ALA A 407 -7.10 22.88 15.63
C ALA A 407 -6.78 22.17 14.31
N ILE A 408 -7.67 21.31 13.82
CA ILE A 408 -7.53 20.61 12.54
C ILE A 408 -7.75 21.59 11.39
N ILE A 409 -8.67 22.54 11.57
CA ILE A 409 -9.00 23.55 10.57
C ILE A 409 -8.49 24.91 11.06
N THR A 410 -7.72 25.60 10.23
CA THR A 410 -7.13 26.90 10.59
C THR A 410 -7.30 27.94 9.49
N GLY A 411 -7.17 29.21 9.87
CA GLY A 411 -7.23 30.37 8.97
C GLY A 411 -8.55 31.12 9.10
N ASP A 412 -8.51 32.43 8.86
CA ASP A 412 -9.68 33.31 8.99
C ASP A 412 -10.36 33.61 7.63
N GLY A 413 -9.74 33.19 6.52
CA GLY A 413 -10.21 33.38 5.14
C GLY A 413 -10.20 32.08 4.34
N ASP A 414 -9.13 31.82 3.58
CA ASP A 414 -8.93 30.54 2.89
C ASP A 414 -8.57 29.44 3.91
N ARG A 415 -9.59 28.93 4.59
CA ARG A 415 -9.44 27.92 5.65
C ARG A 415 -8.78 26.66 5.09
N ARG A 416 -7.86 26.10 5.86
CA ARG A 416 -7.07 24.92 5.51
C ARG A 416 -7.35 23.78 6.49
N VAL A 417 -7.57 22.60 5.95
CA VAL A 417 -7.64 21.34 6.70
C VAL A 417 -6.24 20.75 6.80
N HIS A 418 -5.75 20.53 8.01
CA HIS A 418 -4.44 19.94 8.29
C HIS A 418 -4.53 18.43 8.45
N MET A 419 -4.04 17.67 7.47
CA MET A 419 -4.24 16.23 7.44
C MET A 419 -3.43 15.53 8.53
N ALA A 420 -2.21 15.98 8.84
CA ALA A 420 -1.45 15.41 9.96
C ALA A 420 -2.17 15.60 11.31
N ARG A 421 -2.84 16.74 11.51
CA ARG A 421 -3.61 17.01 12.74
C ARG A 421 -4.84 16.09 12.82
N LEU A 422 -5.56 15.93 11.71
CA LEU A 422 -6.67 14.98 11.61
C LEU A 422 -6.21 13.54 11.90
N ALA A 423 -5.05 13.13 11.37
CA ALA A 423 -4.47 11.81 11.57
C ALA A 423 -4.14 11.55 13.05
N ILE A 424 -3.52 12.51 13.73
CA ILE A 424 -3.20 12.42 15.16
C ILE A 424 -4.47 12.31 16.01
N VAL A 425 -5.47 13.15 15.74
CA VAL A 425 -6.73 13.18 16.52
C VAL A 425 -7.55 11.91 16.32
N GLY A 426 -7.62 11.40 15.09
CA GLY A 426 -8.38 10.22 14.72
C GLY A 426 -7.67 8.89 14.91
N SER A 427 -6.46 8.86 15.49
CA SER A 427 -5.68 7.65 15.73
C SER A 427 -5.41 7.41 17.21
N HIS A 428 -5.35 6.14 17.61
CA HIS A 428 -4.97 5.75 18.98
C HIS A 428 -3.44 5.71 19.19
N ALA A 429 -2.66 5.65 18.11
CA ALA A 429 -1.20 5.68 18.15
C ALA A 429 -0.62 6.51 17.00
N VAL A 430 0.46 7.23 17.29
CA VAL A 430 1.25 8.00 16.33
C VAL A 430 2.71 7.59 16.50
N ASN A 431 3.43 7.31 15.41
CA ASN A 431 4.84 6.97 15.49
C ASN A 431 5.71 7.73 14.48
N GLY A 432 6.93 8.05 14.91
CA GLY A 432 8.00 8.42 14.01
C GLY A 432 8.79 7.20 13.53
N VAL A 433 9.76 7.46 12.64
CA VAL A 433 10.51 6.44 11.90
C VAL A 433 11.97 6.26 12.33
N SER A 434 12.39 7.00 13.35
CA SER A 434 13.65 6.83 14.08
C SER A 434 13.54 7.49 15.45
N ALA A 435 14.38 7.12 16.41
CA ALA A 435 14.31 7.67 17.77
C ALA A 435 14.39 9.21 17.78
N LEU A 436 15.40 9.77 17.09
CA LEU A 436 15.56 11.22 16.96
C LEU A 436 14.36 11.87 16.26
N HIS A 437 13.84 11.25 15.20
CA HIS A 437 12.67 11.76 14.49
C HIS A 437 11.44 11.80 15.42
N SER A 438 11.18 10.72 16.14
CA SER A 438 10.06 10.62 17.08
C SER A 438 10.18 11.63 18.22
N ASP A 439 11.39 11.90 18.70
CA ASP A 439 11.63 12.95 19.69
C ASP A 439 11.34 14.33 19.12
N LEU A 440 11.81 14.66 17.91
CA LEU A 440 11.49 15.91 17.22
C LEU A 440 9.97 16.09 16.99
N LEU A 441 9.23 15.02 16.72
CA LEU A 441 7.76 15.09 16.64
C LEU A 441 7.15 15.55 17.97
N LYS A 442 7.64 15.02 19.09
CA LYS A 442 7.15 15.35 20.44
C LYS A 442 7.59 16.73 20.91
N THR A 443 8.78 17.20 20.53
CA THR A 443 9.36 18.44 21.07
C THR A 443 9.19 19.66 20.16
N ASN A 444 9.15 19.48 18.84
CA ASN A 444 9.22 20.58 17.88
C ASN A 444 8.00 20.65 16.95
N VAL A 445 7.55 19.51 16.41
CA VAL A 445 6.50 19.50 15.36
C VAL A 445 5.10 19.49 15.96
N PHE A 446 4.87 18.62 16.96
CA PHE A 446 3.57 18.40 17.57
C PHE A 446 3.59 18.47 19.11
N PRO A 447 4.27 19.45 19.75
CA PRO A 447 4.39 19.51 21.21
C PRO A 447 3.03 19.66 21.91
N ASP A 448 2.10 20.42 21.34
CA ASP A 448 0.77 20.59 21.92
C ASP A 448 -0.08 19.33 21.80
N PHE A 449 0.01 18.59 20.69
CA PHE A 449 -0.66 17.29 20.58
C PHE A 449 -0.06 16.25 21.52
N HIS A 450 1.26 16.24 21.71
CA HIS A 450 1.90 15.37 22.69
C HIS A 450 1.47 15.71 24.11
N ALA A 451 1.26 16.98 24.43
CA ALA A 451 0.75 17.38 25.73
C ALA A 451 -0.72 16.97 25.96
N VAL A 452 -1.55 16.97 24.90
CA VAL A 452 -2.93 16.44 24.93
C VAL A 452 -2.93 14.92 25.05
N PHE A 453 -2.03 14.23 24.32
CA PHE A 453 -1.96 12.78 24.20
C PHE A 453 -0.55 12.24 24.52
N PRO A 454 -0.10 12.27 25.80
CA PRO A 454 1.27 11.92 26.18
C PRO A 454 1.66 10.49 25.81
N ASP A 455 0.74 9.54 25.95
CA ASP A 455 1.01 8.11 25.74
C ASP A 455 0.84 7.64 24.28
N ARG A 456 0.39 8.50 23.37
CA ARG A 456 0.11 8.11 21.97
C ARG A 456 1.33 8.20 21.05
N PHE A 457 2.34 8.99 21.39
CA PHE A 457 3.52 9.19 20.55
C PHE A 457 4.57 8.12 20.85
N THR A 458 4.81 7.26 19.87
CA THR A 458 5.75 6.14 19.95
C THR A 458 6.85 6.26 18.90
N ASN A 459 7.79 5.31 18.91
CA ASN A 459 8.85 5.21 17.92
C ASN A 459 8.91 3.80 17.34
N VAL A 460 8.95 3.71 16.00
CA VAL A 460 9.27 2.47 15.30
C VAL A 460 10.34 2.80 14.27
N THR A 461 11.60 2.50 14.61
CA THR A 461 12.72 2.75 13.69
C THR A 461 12.55 1.90 12.43
N ASN A 462 12.64 2.54 11.26
CA ASN A 462 12.51 1.84 9.97
C ASN A 462 13.54 0.71 9.83
N GLY A 463 13.17 -0.30 9.04
CA GLY A 463 14.04 -1.42 8.70
C GLY A 463 13.88 -1.84 7.24
N ILE A 464 14.75 -2.75 6.81
CA ILE A 464 14.75 -3.34 5.47
C ILE A 464 14.61 -4.87 5.55
N THR A 465 14.01 -5.49 4.55
CA THR A 465 14.00 -6.96 4.42
C THR A 465 15.35 -7.47 3.94
N HIS A 466 16.06 -8.25 4.76
CA HIS A 466 17.33 -8.85 4.36
C HIS A 466 17.16 -9.97 3.31
N ARG A 467 15.93 -10.44 3.06
CA ARG A 467 15.65 -11.41 1.99
C ARG A 467 15.93 -10.80 0.62
N ARG A 468 15.49 -9.55 0.39
CA ARG A 468 15.83 -8.81 -0.84
C ARG A 468 17.22 -8.16 -0.75
N TRP A 469 17.48 -7.45 0.34
CA TRP A 469 18.66 -6.58 0.43
C TRP A 469 19.97 -7.28 0.77
N LEU A 470 19.95 -8.59 1.05
CA LEU A 470 21.16 -9.38 1.29
C LEU A 470 21.11 -10.73 0.56
N ILE A 471 20.08 -11.56 0.80
CA ILE A 471 19.99 -12.90 0.19
C ILE A 471 19.85 -12.81 -1.34
N GLU A 472 18.94 -11.98 -1.82
CA GLU A 472 18.71 -11.77 -3.26
C GLU A 472 19.80 -10.92 -3.89
N ALA A 473 20.14 -9.78 -3.26
CA ALA A 473 21.10 -8.82 -3.80
C ALA A 473 22.55 -9.34 -3.82
N ASN A 474 22.95 -10.14 -2.82
CA ASN A 474 24.32 -10.64 -2.75
C ASN A 474 24.35 -12.13 -2.32
N PRO A 475 24.02 -13.05 -3.25
CA PRO A 475 23.98 -14.48 -2.95
C PRO A 475 25.36 -15.05 -2.58
N ARG A 476 26.45 -14.46 -3.12
CA ARG A 476 27.83 -14.88 -2.80
C ARG A 476 28.18 -14.57 -1.36
N LEU A 477 27.94 -13.34 -0.91
CA LEU A 477 28.11 -12.96 0.50
C LEU A 477 27.19 -13.78 1.41
N SER A 478 25.93 -13.97 1.01
CA SER A 478 24.98 -14.77 1.78
C SER A 478 25.44 -16.22 1.96
N ALA A 479 26.05 -16.83 0.94
CA ALA A 479 26.65 -18.15 1.05
C ALA A 479 27.84 -18.17 2.03
N LEU A 480 28.70 -17.14 2.00
CA LEU A 480 29.82 -17.01 2.94
C LEU A 480 29.36 -16.83 4.39
N VAL A 481 28.35 -15.98 4.63
CA VAL A 481 27.76 -15.83 5.96
C VAL A 481 27.18 -17.16 6.44
N THR A 482 26.52 -17.89 5.55
CA THR A 482 25.96 -19.21 5.88
C THR A 482 27.03 -20.26 6.17
N GLU A 483 28.14 -20.25 5.43
CA GLU A 483 29.32 -21.08 5.69
C GLU A 483 29.94 -20.76 7.07
N ALA A 484 29.95 -19.49 7.46
CA ALA A 484 30.56 -19.03 8.71
C ALA A 484 29.72 -19.32 9.96
N ILE A 485 28.42 -19.02 9.93
CA ILE A 485 27.55 -18.98 11.13
C ILE A 485 26.29 -19.84 11.02
N GLY A 486 26.13 -20.61 9.94
CA GLY A 486 24.91 -21.38 9.64
C GLY A 486 23.82 -20.52 8.99
N ASP A 487 22.63 -21.08 8.80
CA ASP A 487 21.54 -20.45 8.01
C ASP A 487 20.46 -19.75 8.84
N ARG A 488 20.54 -19.79 10.18
CA ARG A 488 19.53 -19.18 11.08
C ARG A 488 19.35 -17.69 10.86
N TRP A 489 20.40 -16.97 10.45
CA TRP A 489 20.35 -15.53 10.15
C TRP A 489 19.36 -15.18 9.02
N MET A 490 19.02 -16.15 8.15
CA MET A 490 18.02 -15.95 7.10
C MET A 490 16.62 -15.71 7.66
N TYR A 491 16.36 -16.11 8.92
CA TYR A 491 15.09 -15.88 9.63
C TYR A 491 15.23 -14.86 10.75
N ASP A 492 16.36 -14.87 11.48
CA ASP A 492 16.64 -13.93 12.57
C ASP A 492 17.94 -13.16 12.32
N LEU A 493 17.81 -11.90 11.91
CA LEU A 493 18.96 -11.07 11.54
C LEU A 493 19.91 -10.78 12.73
N ALA A 494 19.46 -10.96 13.98
CA ALA A 494 20.31 -10.77 15.16
C ALA A 494 21.49 -11.75 15.20
N GLU A 495 21.34 -12.92 14.57
CA GLU A 495 22.39 -13.94 14.45
C GLU A 495 23.64 -13.43 13.70
N LEU A 496 23.54 -12.35 12.91
CA LEU A 496 24.71 -11.75 12.26
C LEU A 496 25.77 -11.25 13.25
N ARG A 497 25.43 -11.02 14.53
CA ARG A 497 26.43 -10.73 15.57
C ARG A 497 27.46 -11.86 15.75
N ALA A 498 27.12 -13.09 15.39
CA ALA A 498 28.07 -14.19 15.39
C ALA A 498 29.22 -14.00 14.38
N LEU A 499 29.15 -13.01 13.48
CA LEU A 499 30.25 -12.60 12.61
C LEU A 499 31.27 -11.70 13.31
N GLU A 500 30.95 -11.08 14.45
CA GLU A 500 31.87 -10.16 15.16
C GLU A 500 33.26 -10.79 15.43
N PRO A 501 33.38 -12.05 15.89
CA PRO A 501 34.69 -12.68 16.08
C PRO A 501 35.50 -12.86 14.78
N PHE A 502 34.85 -12.87 13.61
CA PHE A 502 35.50 -13.00 12.31
C PHE A 502 36.11 -11.67 11.81
N ALA A 503 35.86 -10.56 12.50
CA ALA A 503 36.49 -9.27 12.20
C ALA A 503 37.93 -9.15 12.73
N ASP A 504 38.34 -10.04 13.64
CA ASP A 504 39.70 -10.07 14.18
C ASP A 504 40.64 -10.94 13.31
N ASP A 505 41.87 -10.47 13.06
CA ASP A 505 42.91 -11.12 12.23
C ASP A 505 43.34 -12.54 12.71
N SER A 506 42.77 -13.06 13.80
CA SER A 506 43.08 -14.38 14.38
C SER A 506 42.27 -15.54 13.79
N VAL A 507 41.29 -15.25 12.93
CA VAL A 507 40.42 -16.23 12.25
C VAL A 507 41.08 -16.79 10.99
N PRO A 508 40.76 -18.02 10.52
CA PRO A 508 41.38 -18.60 9.33
C PRO A 508 41.42 -17.61 8.14
N PRO A 509 42.62 -17.26 7.63
CA PRO A 509 42.81 -16.16 6.68
C PRO A 509 41.96 -16.26 5.41
N ALA A 510 41.60 -17.49 5.01
CA ALA A 510 40.85 -17.76 3.81
C ALA A 510 39.39 -17.29 3.86
N LEU A 511 38.70 -17.42 4.99
CA LEU A 511 37.28 -17.01 5.10
C LEU A 511 37.17 -15.49 5.32
N HIS A 512 38.05 -14.91 6.14
CA HIS A 512 38.17 -13.47 6.31
C HIS A 512 38.45 -12.77 4.97
N ALA A 513 39.48 -13.22 4.22
CA ALA A 513 39.79 -12.64 2.91
C ALA A 513 38.66 -12.77 1.88
N ARG A 514 37.88 -13.85 1.92
CA ARG A 514 36.69 -14.04 1.05
C ARG A 514 35.56 -13.09 1.43
N LEU A 515 35.28 -12.94 2.72
CA LEU A 515 34.25 -12.01 3.22
C LEU A 515 34.61 -10.54 2.91
N SER A 516 35.86 -10.14 3.18
CA SER A 516 36.34 -8.79 2.88
C SER A 516 36.43 -8.51 1.38
N GLY A 517 36.78 -9.52 0.57
CA GLY A 517 36.85 -9.43 -0.89
C GLY A 517 35.49 -9.25 -1.55
N GLU A 518 34.48 -10.02 -1.13
CA GLU A 518 33.12 -9.89 -1.66
C GLU A 518 32.44 -8.57 -1.24
N ALA A 519 32.78 -8.02 -0.07
CA ALA A 519 32.28 -6.70 0.34
C ALA A 519 32.69 -5.56 -0.63
N HIS A 520 33.76 -5.75 -1.41
CA HIS A 520 34.27 -4.79 -2.39
C HIS A 520 33.94 -5.16 -3.85
N ALA A 521 33.36 -6.34 -4.08
CA ALA A 521 32.96 -6.76 -5.42
C ALA A 521 31.72 -5.97 -5.86
N ARG A 522 31.67 -5.55 -7.14
CA ARG A 522 30.45 -4.97 -7.71
C ARG A 522 29.36 -6.03 -7.71
N ILE A 523 28.22 -5.70 -7.09
CA ILE A 523 26.97 -6.46 -7.10
C ILE A 523 26.37 -6.47 -8.50
#